data_AF-A0A8I2YDV7-F1
#
_entry.id   AF-A0A8I2YDV7-F1
#
_cell.length_a   1.000
_cell.length_b   1.000
_cell.length_c   1.000
_cell.angle_alpha   90.00
_cell.angle_beta   90.00
_cell.angle_gamma   90.00
#
_symmetry.space_group_name_H-M   'P 1'
#
loop_
_entity.id
_entity.type
_entity.pdbx_description
1 polymer ?
#
loop_
_entity_poly.entity_id
_entity_poly.type
_entity_poly.pdbx_seq_one_letter_code
_entity_poly.pdbx_strand_id
1 'polypeptide(L)'
;MGVVSSYFRSSCACPDTCSRVQGLAPQIPPAPLLGGAMLAVLFDPTHVLYRLSLHHLRSPSAAFLAAALSLLSSSPATLRFAPYSEPFFTYCSYQGMWACARTRWVSASVWFALASAFRSNGVLLSGFIVWGMLVVPYLSGRRDLLTPARILYCTVLVAIPLVPFVHHNYRGYVLFCTSTADRRPEWCDRGLLPSIYAHVQRAYWNVGFLRYWTVSNMPNFLLALPILGNVYAFCGFYLSRVAQVYPGLFVRSSSAPRRRETARSTPGPKPRHTIPTKPHPPSLFLAPSLLPHVLHAVALVLLLTFNAHVQIALRVLPSLPLVYWGAAWLLVEHPWWGKARERYFATMVYTWV
;
A
#
# COMPACT_ATOMS: atom_id res chain seq x y z
N MET A 1 -29.32 0.84 -24.87
CA MET A 1 -29.27 2.32 -24.87
C MET A 1 -30.45 2.98 -24.13
N GLY A 2 -31.65 2.38 -24.04
CA GLY A 2 -32.82 3.01 -23.37
C GLY A 2 -32.73 3.17 -21.84
N VAL A 3 -32.03 2.28 -21.13
CA VAL A 3 -31.99 2.32 -19.65
C VAL A 3 -31.08 3.43 -19.10
N VAL A 4 -30.00 3.77 -19.81
CA VAL A 4 -29.07 4.85 -19.42
C VAL A 4 -29.71 6.24 -19.65
N SER A 5 -30.56 6.37 -20.67
CA SER A 5 -31.30 7.62 -20.92
C SER A 5 -32.37 7.88 -19.85
N SER A 6 -32.98 6.83 -19.29
CA SER A 6 -33.94 6.93 -18.20
C SER A 6 -33.29 7.39 -16.89
N TYR A 7 -32.05 6.94 -16.61
CA TYR A 7 -31.34 7.27 -15.37
C TYR A 7 -30.86 8.73 -15.32
N PHE A 8 -30.44 9.29 -16.45
CA PHE A 8 -30.07 10.70 -16.53
C PHE A 8 -31.27 11.65 -16.42
N ARG A 9 -32.46 11.20 -16.83
CA ARG A 9 -33.68 12.02 -16.83
C ARG A 9 -34.25 12.19 -15.41
N SER A 10 -34.01 11.25 -14.52
CA SER A 10 -34.54 11.25 -13.14
C SER A 10 -33.67 11.96 -12.10
N SER A 11 -32.42 12.32 -12.42
CA SER A 11 -31.46 12.87 -11.44
C SER A 11 -31.14 14.37 -11.61
N CYS A 12 -31.75 15.06 -12.58
CA CYS A 12 -31.55 16.50 -12.77
C CYS A 12 -32.65 17.30 -12.05
N ALA A 13 -32.36 17.81 -10.86
CA ALA A 13 -33.28 18.64 -10.07
C ALA A 13 -33.41 20.10 -10.57
N CYS A 14 -32.72 20.49 -11.65
CA CYS A 14 -32.77 21.84 -12.23
C CYS A 14 -32.95 21.78 -13.77
N PRO A 15 -34.07 22.28 -14.32
CA PRO A 15 -34.34 22.29 -15.76
C PRO A 15 -33.27 23.03 -16.59
N ASP A 16 -32.74 24.14 -16.06
CA ASP A 16 -31.80 25.02 -16.78
C ASP A 16 -30.36 24.49 -16.84
N THR A 17 -29.99 23.56 -15.95
CA THR A 17 -28.68 22.90 -15.99
C THR A 17 -28.68 21.72 -16.96
N CYS A 18 -29.85 21.10 -17.14
CA CYS A 18 -30.02 19.95 -18.02
C CYS A 18 -29.94 20.35 -19.51
N SER A 19 -30.45 21.54 -19.87
CA SER A 19 -30.35 22.09 -21.23
C SER A 19 -28.91 22.43 -21.62
N ARG A 20 -28.09 22.94 -20.67
CA ARG A 20 -26.65 23.17 -20.89
C ARG A 20 -25.84 21.87 -21.05
N VAL A 21 -26.19 20.78 -20.35
CA VAL A 21 -25.52 19.48 -20.51
C VAL A 21 -25.94 18.77 -21.79
N GLN A 22 -27.20 18.92 -22.22
CA GLN A 22 -27.68 18.37 -23.50
C GLN A 22 -27.12 19.12 -24.72
N GLY A 23 -26.87 20.43 -24.62
CA GLY A 23 -26.21 21.21 -25.67
C GLY A 23 -24.69 21.03 -25.77
N LEU A 24 -24.07 20.37 -24.78
CA LEU A 24 -22.62 20.12 -24.68
C LEU A 24 -22.29 18.62 -24.71
N ALA A 25 -23.15 17.78 -25.27
CA ALA A 25 -22.80 16.42 -25.63
C ALA A 25 -22.30 16.41 -27.08
N PRO A 26 -21.02 16.78 -27.38
CA PRO A 26 -20.42 16.21 -28.57
C PRO A 26 -20.54 14.70 -28.38
N GLN A 27 -20.88 13.99 -29.45
CA GLN A 27 -20.81 12.53 -29.43
C GLN A 27 -19.38 12.15 -29.09
N ILE A 28 -19.10 11.89 -27.81
CA ILE A 28 -17.78 11.49 -27.35
C ILE A 28 -17.55 10.16 -28.07
N PRO A 29 -16.59 10.08 -29.01
CA PRO A 29 -16.39 8.84 -29.76
C PRO A 29 -16.09 7.73 -28.75
N PRO A 30 -16.42 6.46 -29.01
CA PRO A 30 -16.06 5.36 -28.10
C PRO A 30 -14.55 5.16 -27.95
N ALA A 31 -13.73 5.84 -28.79
CA ALA A 31 -12.28 5.75 -28.84
C ALA A 31 -11.56 5.93 -27.47
N PRO A 32 -11.94 6.86 -26.57
CA PRO A 32 -11.31 7.00 -25.25
C PRO A 32 -11.59 5.81 -24.33
N LEU A 33 -12.75 5.16 -24.46
CA LEU A 33 -13.09 3.96 -23.66
C LEU A 33 -12.21 2.79 -24.07
N LEU A 34 -12.05 2.58 -25.38
CA LEU A 34 -11.16 1.56 -25.93
C LEU A 34 -9.70 1.88 -25.60
N GLY A 35 -9.28 3.14 -25.73
CA GLY A 35 -7.95 3.59 -25.37
C GLY A 35 -7.61 3.34 -23.90
N GLY A 36 -8.53 3.62 -22.98
CA GLY A 36 -8.36 3.32 -21.55
C GLY A 36 -8.18 1.82 -21.27
N ALA A 37 -8.96 0.96 -21.94
CA ALA A 37 -8.88 -0.48 -21.77
C ALA A 37 -7.56 -1.04 -22.33
N MET A 38 -7.13 -0.57 -23.51
CA MET A 38 -5.84 -0.94 -24.10
C MET A 38 -4.67 -0.47 -23.23
N LEU A 39 -4.74 0.74 -22.66
CA LEU A 39 -3.72 1.23 -21.73
C LEU A 39 -3.66 0.40 -20.46
N ALA A 40 -4.80 -0.02 -19.89
CA ALA A 40 -4.80 -0.90 -18.71
C ALA A 40 -4.07 -2.23 -19.00
N VAL A 41 -4.26 -2.81 -20.20
CA VAL A 41 -3.57 -4.04 -20.62
C VAL A 41 -2.07 -3.84 -20.84
N LEU A 42 -1.64 -2.67 -21.33
CA LEU A 42 -0.22 -2.35 -21.53
C LEU A 42 0.56 -2.19 -20.21
N PHE A 43 -0.13 -1.80 -19.15
CA PHE A 43 0.46 -1.67 -17.82
C PHE A 43 0.47 -3.06 -17.17
N ASP A 44 1.61 -3.74 -17.21
CA ASP A 44 1.79 -5.09 -16.65
C ASP A 44 2.37 -5.03 -15.22
N PRO A 45 1.53 -4.94 -14.16
CA PRO A 45 2.00 -4.97 -12.78
C PRO A 45 2.53 -6.35 -12.39
N THR A 46 2.13 -7.43 -13.07
CA THR A 46 2.47 -8.81 -12.70
C THR A 46 3.97 -9.07 -12.92
N HIS A 47 4.50 -8.66 -14.06
CA HIS A 47 5.92 -8.79 -14.34
C HIS A 47 6.78 -7.89 -13.44
N VAL A 48 6.32 -6.67 -13.14
CA VAL A 48 7.01 -5.79 -12.19
C VAL A 48 7.01 -6.41 -10.78
N LEU A 49 5.89 -6.97 -10.34
CA LEU A 49 5.78 -7.70 -9.08
C LEU A 49 6.72 -8.91 -9.04
N TYR A 50 6.82 -9.69 -10.11
CA TYR A 50 7.77 -10.80 -10.20
C TYR A 50 9.21 -10.32 -10.00
N ARG A 51 9.62 -9.25 -10.71
CA ARG A 51 10.97 -8.67 -10.58
C ARG A 51 11.25 -8.16 -9.17
N LEU A 52 10.28 -7.43 -8.59
CA LEU A 52 10.36 -6.91 -7.23
C LEU A 52 10.48 -8.06 -6.21
N SER A 53 9.65 -9.09 -6.36
CA SER A 53 9.66 -10.29 -5.51
C SER A 53 10.97 -11.05 -5.64
N LEU A 54 11.51 -11.22 -6.85
CA LEU A 54 12.79 -11.87 -7.09
C LEU A 54 13.94 -11.15 -6.37
N HIS A 55 13.93 -9.81 -6.38
CA HIS A 55 14.94 -9.02 -5.68
C HIS A 55 14.85 -9.14 -4.15
N HIS A 56 13.65 -9.10 -3.58
CA HIS A 56 13.46 -9.17 -2.13
C HIS A 56 13.59 -10.58 -1.58
N LEU A 57 12.92 -11.55 -2.21
CA LEU A 57 12.86 -12.94 -1.74
C LEU A 57 14.07 -13.76 -2.19
N ARG A 58 14.80 -13.35 -3.25
CA ARG A 58 15.98 -14.08 -3.79
C ARG A 58 15.71 -15.54 -4.19
N SER A 59 14.44 -15.90 -4.45
CA SER A 59 14.05 -17.22 -4.94
C SER A 59 13.12 -17.08 -6.14
N PRO A 60 13.46 -17.66 -7.31
CA PRO A 60 12.61 -17.64 -8.49
C PRO A 60 11.25 -18.29 -8.24
N SER A 61 11.21 -19.42 -7.52
CA SER A 61 9.97 -20.15 -7.23
C SER A 61 9.03 -19.35 -6.34
N ALA A 62 9.55 -18.68 -5.32
CA ALA A 62 8.74 -17.84 -4.45
C ALA A 62 8.28 -16.55 -5.14
N ALA A 63 9.13 -15.96 -5.99
CA ALA A 63 8.76 -14.80 -6.79
C ALA A 63 7.67 -15.14 -7.81
N PHE A 64 7.79 -16.30 -8.47
CA PHE A 64 6.76 -16.83 -9.37
C PHE A 64 5.47 -17.08 -8.62
N LEU A 65 5.52 -17.74 -7.46
CA LEU A 65 4.34 -17.99 -6.63
C LEU A 65 3.64 -16.68 -6.23
N ALA A 66 4.37 -15.67 -5.76
CA ALA A 66 3.79 -14.37 -5.43
C ALA A 66 3.15 -13.68 -6.65
N ALA A 67 3.80 -13.73 -7.81
CA ALA A 67 3.26 -13.19 -9.04
C ALA A 67 2.00 -13.95 -9.51
N ALA A 68 1.99 -15.28 -9.43
CA ALA A 68 0.85 -16.13 -9.78
C ALA A 68 -0.34 -15.89 -8.83
N LEU A 69 -0.10 -15.83 -7.52
CA LEU A 69 -1.13 -15.49 -6.53
C LEU A 69 -1.72 -14.10 -6.77
N SER A 70 -0.94 -13.18 -7.33
CA SER A 70 -1.49 -11.88 -7.71
C SER A 70 -2.60 -12.01 -8.75
N LEU A 71 -2.47 -12.91 -9.71
CA LEU A 71 -3.49 -13.14 -10.75
C LEU A 71 -4.81 -13.64 -10.16
N LEU A 72 -4.75 -14.30 -8.99
CA LEU A 72 -5.90 -14.81 -8.24
C LEU A 72 -6.41 -13.80 -7.18
N SER A 73 -6.10 -12.53 -7.31
CA SER A 73 -6.58 -11.49 -6.39
C SER A 73 -8.13 -11.40 -6.39
N SER A 74 -8.72 -10.84 -5.34
CA SER A 74 -10.19 -10.74 -5.16
C SER A 74 -10.95 -10.02 -6.27
N SER A 75 -10.26 -9.22 -7.09
CA SER A 75 -10.84 -8.64 -8.30
C SER A 75 -9.76 -8.46 -9.38
N PRO A 76 -9.39 -9.55 -10.10
CA PRO A 76 -8.31 -9.50 -11.08
C PRO A 76 -8.64 -8.55 -12.23
N ALA A 77 -9.91 -8.51 -12.65
CA ALA A 77 -10.41 -7.63 -13.69
C ALA A 77 -10.26 -6.15 -13.30
N THR A 78 -10.72 -5.75 -12.11
CA THR A 78 -10.61 -4.36 -11.64
C THR A 78 -9.16 -3.94 -11.43
N LEU A 79 -8.31 -4.86 -10.96
CA LEU A 79 -6.90 -4.57 -10.68
C LEU A 79 -6.02 -4.53 -11.94
N ARG A 80 -6.44 -5.11 -13.07
CA ARG A 80 -5.57 -5.29 -14.25
C ARG A 80 -6.15 -4.85 -15.58
N PHE A 81 -7.44 -5.09 -15.81
CA PHE A 81 -8.02 -4.99 -17.15
C PHE A 81 -9.09 -3.90 -17.26
N ALA A 82 -9.71 -3.52 -16.14
CA ALA A 82 -10.68 -2.44 -16.13
C ALA A 82 -9.98 -1.11 -16.40
N PRO A 83 -10.53 -0.23 -17.26
CA PRO A 83 -10.05 1.13 -17.47
C PRO A 83 -10.38 2.03 -16.26
N TYR A 84 -9.91 1.63 -15.08
CA TYR A 84 -10.09 2.33 -13.81
C TYR A 84 -8.73 2.73 -13.23
N SER A 85 -8.72 3.42 -12.09
CA SER A 85 -7.49 3.87 -11.44
C SER A 85 -6.62 2.78 -10.82
N GLU A 86 -7.15 1.59 -10.48
CA GLU A 86 -6.36 0.54 -9.79
C GLU A 86 -5.19 -0.03 -10.60
N PRO A 87 -5.33 -0.40 -11.88
CA PRO A 87 -4.21 -0.96 -12.65
C PRO A 87 -3.05 0.03 -12.79
N PHE A 88 -3.36 1.28 -13.12
CA PHE A 88 -2.35 2.34 -13.24
C PHE A 88 -1.69 2.64 -11.90
N PHE A 89 -2.47 2.74 -10.82
CA PHE A 89 -1.95 2.91 -9.48
C PHE A 89 -0.99 1.79 -9.09
N THR A 90 -1.40 0.54 -9.31
CA THR A 90 -0.63 -0.66 -8.93
C THR A 90 0.67 -0.74 -9.69
N TYR A 91 0.64 -0.57 -11.01
CA TYR A 91 1.82 -0.56 -11.86
C TYR A 91 2.80 0.55 -11.45
N CYS A 92 2.34 1.80 -11.35
CA CYS A 92 3.18 2.93 -10.96
C CYS A 92 3.76 2.76 -9.54
N SER A 93 2.98 2.24 -8.60
CA SER A 93 3.44 1.94 -7.25
C SER A 93 4.56 0.89 -7.25
N TYR A 94 4.40 -0.20 -8.00
CA TYR A 94 5.43 -1.24 -8.10
C TYR A 94 6.69 -0.74 -8.79
N GLN A 95 6.56 0.07 -9.85
CA GLN A 95 7.70 0.69 -10.52
C GLN A 95 8.47 1.63 -9.59
N GLY A 96 7.76 2.41 -8.77
CA GLY A 96 8.37 3.28 -7.76
C GLY A 96 9.10 2.48 -6.67
N MET A 97 8.48 1.41 -6.14
CA MET A 97 9.12 0.50 -5.18
C MET A 97 10.37 -0.16 -5.76
N TRP A 98 10.31 -0.59 -7.03
CA TRP A 98 11.43 -1.16 -7.77
C TRP A 98 12.57 -0.15 -8.01
N ALA A 99 12.22 1.12 -8.28
CA ALA A 99 13.20 2.20 -8.39
C ALA A 99 13.87 2.50 -7.03
N CYS A 100 13.12 2.50 -5.93
CA CYS A 100 13.66 2.60 -4.57
C CYS A 100 14.61 1.45 -4.25
N ALA A 101 14.26 0.21 -4.59
CA ALA A 101 15.11 -0.97 -4.39
C ALA A 101 16.46 -0.86 -5.13
N ARG A 102 16.49 -0.14 -6.26
CA ARG A 102 17.69 0.16 -7.05
C ARG A 102 18.30 1.53 -6.76
N THR A 103 17.93 2.16 -5.64
CA THR A 103 18.40 3.48 -5.19
C THR A 103 18.24 4.62 -6.20
N ARG A 104 17.27 4.51 -7.13
CA ARG A 104 16.97 5.54 -8.14
C ARG A 104 15.87 6.48 -7.64
N TRP A 105 16.23 7.35 -6.70
CA TRP A 105 15.28 8.15 -5.93
C TRP A 105 14.42 9.11 -6.78
N VAL A 106 15.00 9.76 -7.79
CA VAL A 106 14.25 10.65 -8.70
C VAL A 106 13.19 9.86 -9.46
N SER A 107 13.57 8.73 -10.05
CA SER A 107 12.63 7.86 -10.77
C SER A 107 11.53 7.34 -9.85
N ALA A 108 11.87 6.93 -8.63
CA ALA A 108 10.88 6.49 -7.64
C ALA A 108 9.87 7.59 -7.31
N SER A 109 10.35 8.82 -7.09
CA SER A 109 9.52 9.98 -6.81
C SER A 109 8.53 10.30 -7.95
N VAL A 110 8.99 10.25 -9.21
CA VAL A 110 8.13 10.43 -10.39
C VAL A 110 7.06 9.33 -10.47
N TRP A 111 7.45 8.06 -10.32
CA TRP A 111 6.49 6.94 -10.34
C TRP A 111 5.48 7.02 -9.20
N PHE A 112 5.89 7.43 -8.00
CA PHE A 112 4.99 7.64 -6.87
C PHE A 112 4.06 8.84 -7.06
N ALA A 113 4.50 9.91 -7.73
CA ALA A 113 3.59 11.00 -8.14
C ALA A 113 2.57 10.53 -9.16
N LEU A 114 2.97 9.74 -10.16
CA LEU A 114 2.03 9.15 -11.10
C LEU A 114 1.01 8.24 -10.38
N ALA A 115 1.45 7.42 -9.43
CA ALA A 115 0.54 6.62 -8.61
C ALA A 115 -0.42 7.52 -7.79
N SER A 116 0.09 8.55 -7.11
CA SER A 116 -0.69 9.51 -6.32
C SER A 116 -1.74 10.26 -7.16
N ALA A 117 -1.47 10.50 -8.44
CA ALA A 117 -2.42 11.12 -9.36
C ALA A 117 -3.64 10.23 -9.64
N PHE A 118 -3.48 8.91 -9.66
CA PHE A 118 -4.61 7.98 -9.81
C PHE A 118 -5.37 7.76 -8.50
N ARG A 119 -4.68 7.76 -7.35
CA ARG A 119 -5.31 7.56 -6.04
C ARG A 119 -4.54 8.26 -4.92
N SER A 120 -5.29 8.93 -4.03
CA SER A 120 -4.75 9.69 -2.90
C SER A 120 -3.91 8.89 -1.91
N ASN A 121 -4.13 7.58 -1.77
CA ASN A 121 -3.30 6.71 -0.93
C ASN A 121 -1.85 6.58 -1.43
N GLY A 122 -1.56 7.00 -2.67
CA GLY A 122 -0.21 7.06 -3.22
C GLY A 122 0.73 8.00 -2.47
N VAL A 123 0.21 9.00 -1.75
CA VAL A 123 1.03 9.89 -0.89
C VAL A 123 1.81 9.10 0.15
N LEU A 124 1.27 7.98 0.64
CA LEU A 124 1.93 7.12 1.63
C LEU A 124 3.13 6.35 1.07
N LEU A 125 3.28 6.28 -0.26
CA LEU A 125 4.44 5.64 -0.92
C LEU A 125 5.72 6.44 -0.71
N SER A 126 5.64 7.74 -0.42
CA SER A 126 6.80 8.57 -0.06
C SER A 126 7.57 8.00 1.14
N GLY A 127 6.92 7.20 1.99
CA GLY A 127 7.58 6.47 3.08
C GLY A 127 8.74 5.58 2.61
N PHE A 128 8.71 5.02 1.40
CA PHE A 128 9.81 4.23 0.84
C PHE A 128 11.06 5.07 0.55
N ILE A 129 10.87 6.32 0.10
CA ILE A 129 11.98 7.26 -0.14
C ILE A 129 12.60 7.63 1.21
N VAL A 130 11.78 8.04 2.19
CA VAL A 130 12.23 8.37 3.55
C VAL A 130 12.97 7.20 4.17
N TRP A 131 12.42 5.98 4.04
CA TRP A 131 13.03 4.78 4.57
C TRP A 131 14.44 4.57 4.01
N GLY A 132 14.58 4.55 2.67
CA GLY A 132 15.86 4.29 2.04
C GLY A 132 16.89 5.41 2.21
N MET A 133 16.45 6.67 2.17
CA MET A 133 17.36 7.81 2.23
C MET A 133 17.76 8.22 3.64
N LEU A 134 16.87 8.11 4.63
CA LEU A 134 17.09 8.62 5.99
C LEU A 134 17.11 7.51 7.04
N VAL A 135 16.12 6.60 7.02
CA VAL A 135 15.98 5.59 8.08
C VAL A 135 17.06 4.52 7.99
N VAL A 136 17.36 4.00 6.79
CA VAL A 136 18.40 2.97 6.61
C VAL A 136 19.78 3.48 7.07
N PRO A 137 20.29 4.65 6.63
CA PRO A 137 21.56 5.17 7.15
C PRO A 137 21.56 5.39 8.66
N TYR A 138 20.46 5.86 9.22
CA TYR A 138 20.30 6.05 10.66
C TYR A 138 20.42 4.72 11.42
N LEU A 139 19.68 3.69 11.00
CA LEU A 139 19.69 2.36 11.62
C LEU A 139 21.02 1.63 11.41
N SER A 140 21.72 1.87 10.31
CA SER A 140 23.04 1.30 10.04
C SER A 140 24.19 2.03 10.76
N GLY A 141 23.90 3.05 11.57
CA GLY A 141 24.93 3.86 12.25
C GLY A 141 25.74 4.77 11.33
N ARG A 142 25.39 4.86 10.04
CA ARG A 142 26.06 5.70 9.03
C ARG A 142 25.50 7.13 9.07
N ARG A 143 25.71 7.80 10.20
CA ARG A 143 25.21 9.18 10.44
C ARG A 143 25.92 10.22 9.57
N ASP A 144 27.12 9.92 9.09
CA ASP A 144 27.88 10.70 8.10
C ASP A 144 27.07 10.95 6.81
N LEU A 145 26.21 9.99 6.45
CA LEU A 145 25.35 10.10 5.29
C LEU A 145 24.16 11.07 5.50
N LEU A 146 23.79 11.41 6.74
CA LEU A 146 22.64 12.26 7.08
C LEU A 146 22.98 13.75 7.02
N THR A 147 23.55 14.19 5.90
CA THR A 147 23.89 15.61 5.69
C THR A 147 22.63 16.46 5.49
N PRO A 148 22.63 17.75 5.87
CA PRO A 148 21.50 18.66 5.59
C PRO A 148 21.10 18.69 4.12
N ALA A 149 22.08 18.60 3.21
CA ALA A 149 21.84 18.52 1.77
C ALA A 149 21.05 17.26 1.37
N ARG A 150 21.37 16.10 1.96
CA ARG A 150 20.61 14.86 1.71
C ARG A 150 19.20 14.93 2.29
N ILE A 151 19.03 15.54 3.46
CA ILE A 151 17.71 15.75 4.07
C ILE A 151 16.87 16.67 3.16
N LEU A 152 17.42 17.80 2.73
CA LEU A 152 16.74 18.71 1.79
C LEU A 152 16.37 18.00 0.48
N TYR A 153 17.31 17.24 -0.09
CA TYR A 153 17.06 16.45 -1.30
C TYR A 153 15.94 15.42 -1.09
N CYS A 154 15.94 14.72 0.04
CA CYS A 154 14.86 13.79 0.41
C CYS A 154 13.51 14.52 0.53
N THR A 155 13.47 15.70 1.16
CA THR A 155 12.26 16.50 1.31
C THR A 155 11.68 16.91 -0.05
N VAL A 156 12.52 17.36 -0.98
CA VAL A 156 12.09 17.69 -2.35
C VAL A 156 11.50 16.47 -3.05
N LEU A 157 12.17 15.30 -2.96
CA LEU A 157 11.68 14.07 -3.58
C LEU A 157 10.38 13.55 -2.96
N VAL A 158 10.18 13.75 -1.65
CA VAL A 158 8.94 13.39 -0.95
C VAL A 158 7.81 14.35 -1.31
N ALA A 159 8.09 15.63 -1.57
CA ALA A 159 7.09 16.62 -1.94
C ALA A 159 6.43 16.33 -3.30
N ILE A 160 7.17 15.77 -4.25
CA ILE A 160 6.69 15.48 -5.61
C ILE A 160 5.44 14.55 -5.61
N PRO A 161 5.42 13.41 -4.89
CA PRO A 161 4.19 12.60 -4.75
C PRO A 161 3.01 13.28 -4.05
N LEU A 162 3.21 14.38 -3.31
CA LEU A 162 2.12 15.15 -2.71
C LEU A 162 1.44 16.09 -3.72
N VAL A 163 2.15 16.48 -4.79
CA VAL A 163 1.67 17.47 -5.77
C VAL A 163 0.29 17.11 -6.34
N PRO A 164 0.00 15.88 -6.81
CA PRO A 164 -1.33 15.57 -7.36
C PRO A 164 -2.46 15.71 -6.35
N PHE A 165 -2.22 15.32 -5.08
CA PHE A 165 -3.21 15.45 -4.01
C PHE A 165 -3.48 16.93 -3.67
N VAL A 166 -2.44 17.74 -3.56
CA VAL A 166 -2.55 19.19 -3.32
C VAL A 166 -3.27 19.85 -4.49
N HIS A 167 -2.88 19.52 -5.72
CA HIS A 167 -3.50 20.04 -6.94
C HIS A 167 -5.01 19.70 -6.98
N HIS A 168 -5.41 18.46 -6.66
CA HIS A 168 -6.82 18.08 -6.65
C HIS A 168 -7.63 18.86 -5.60
N ASN A 169 -7.08 19.04 -4.39
CA ASN A 169 -7.74 19.85 -3.35
C ASN A 169 -7.83 21.32 -3.75
N TYR A 170 -6.77 21.89 -4.32
CA TYR A 170 -6.75 23.27 -4.82
C TYR A 170 -7.78 23.49 -5.94
N ARG A 171 -7.82 22.60 -6.93
CA ARG A 171 -8.81 22.66 -8.02
C ARG A 171 -10.23 22.55 -7.50
N GLY A 172 -10.49 21.68 -6.51
CA GLY A 172 -11.77 21.62 -5.84
C GLY A 172 -12.13 22.92 -5.13
N TYR A 173 -11.18 23.52 -4.40
CA TYR A 173 -11.39 24.81 -3.75
C TYR A 173 -11.73 25.92 -4.75
N VAL A 174 -10.97 26.06 -5.83
CA VAL A 174 -11.25 27.06 -6.88
C VAL A 174 -12.61 26.79 -7.54
N LEU A 175 -12.99 25.54 -7.78
CA LEU A 175 -14.27 25.24 -8.42
C LEU A 175 -15.49 25.57 -7.55
N PHE A 176 -15.42 25.26 -6.25
CA PHE A 176 -16.60 25.32 -5.37
C PHE A 176 -16.60 26.51 -4.40
N CYS A 177 -15.43 27.06 -4.06
CA CYS A 177 -15.30 28.07 -3.01
C CYS A 177 -15.08 29.48 -3.57
N THR A 178 -14.59 29.68 -4.79
CA THR A 178 -14.37 31.04 -5.33
C THR A 178 -15.59 31.62 -6.05
N SER A 179 -16.70 30.89 -6.13
CA SER A 179 -17.96 31.41 -6.67
C SER A 179 -18.63 32.36 -5.67
N THR A 180 -19.12 33.50 -6.15
CA THR A 180 -19.91 34.49 -5.39
C THR A 180 -21.38 34.10 -5.24
N ALA A 181 -21.74 32.84 -5.48
CA ALA A 181 -23.11 32.37 -5.31
C ALA A 181 -23.52 32.42 -3.82
N ASP A 182 -24.78 32.79 -3.55
CA ASP A 182 -25.37 32.99 -2.21
C ASP A 182 -25.32 31.76 -1.27
N ARG A 183 -24.87 30.60 -1.76
CA ARG A 183 -24.70 29.37 -0.96
C ARG A 183 -23.33 28.74 -1.19
N ARG A 184 -22.31 29.29 -0.54
CA ARG A 184 -20.96 28.70 -0.45
C ARG A 184 -20.99 27.43 0.41
N PRO A 185 -20.35 26.32 -0.01
CA PRO A 185 -20.29 25.11 0.80
C PRO A 185 -19.56 25.32 2.12
N GLU A 186 -20.10 24.79 3.22
CA GLU A 186 -19.55 25.00 4.58
C GLU A 186 -18.09 24.55 4.77
N TRP A 187 -17.60 23.62 3.94
CA TRP A 187 -16.22 23.14 4.05
C TRP A 187 -15.19 24.14 3.53
N CYS A 188 -15.61 25.16 2.78
CA CYS A 188 -14.74 26.21 2.27
C CYS A 188 -14.18 27.11 3.39
N ASP A 189 -14.90 27.23 4.50
CA ASP A 189 -14.57 28.15 5.60
C ASP A 189 -14.06 27.38 6.84
N ARG A 190 -13.98 26.04 6.74
CA ARG A 190 -13.51 25.18 7.83
C ARG A 190 -11.98 25.04 7.78
N GLY A 191 -11.30 25.93 8.50
CA GLY A 191 -9.92 25.77 8.94
C GLY A 191 -8.84 26.31 7.98
N LEU A 192 -7.58 26.17 8.40
CA LEU A 192 -6.41 26.74 7.70
C LEU A 192 -6.13 26.10 6.32
N LEU A 193 -6.55 24.84 6.13
CA LEU A 193 -6.36 24.04 4.92
C LEU A 193 -7.66 23.31 4.57
N PRO A 194 -8.61 23.96 3.88
CA PRO A 194 -9.87 23.33 3.49
C PRO A 194 -9.61 22.18 2.51
N SER A 195 -10.24 21.04 2.76
CA SER A 195 -10.08 19.83 1.95
C SER A 195 -11.43 19.30 1.48
N ILE A 196 -11.67 19.40 0.17
CA ILE A 196 -12.83 18.77 -0.47
C ILE A 196 -12.83 17.25 -0.26
N TYR A 197 -11.64 16.63 -0.28
CA TYR A 197 -11.49 15.19 -0.06
C TYR A 197 -12.01 14.78 1.32
N ALA A 198 -11.56 15.46 2.38
CA ALA A 198 -12.01 15.19 3.74
C ALA A 198 -13.50 15.52 3.93
N HIS A 199 -14.01 16.58 3.30
CA HIS A 199 -15.43 16.91 3.32
C HIS A 199 -16.27 15.80 2.69
N VAL A 200 -15.93 15.36 1.47
CA VAL A 200 -16.68 14.31 0.77
C VAL A 200 -16.68 13.00 1.56
N GLN A 201 -15.51 12.62 2.09
CA GLN A 201 -15.38 11.42 2.94
C GLN A 201 -16.32 11.45 4.15
N ARG A 202 -16.47 12.60 4.81
CA ARG A 202 -17.33 12.72 6.00
C ARG A 202 -18.81 12.89 5.65
N ALA A 203 -19.12 13.77 4.69
CA ALA A 203 -20.50 14.18 4.39
C ALA A 203 -21.27 13.11 3.61
N TYR A 204 -20.64 12.47 2.63
CA TYR A 204 -21.31 11.52 1.74
C TYR A 204 -21.01 10.07 2.05
N TRP A 205 -19.79 9.80 2.53
CA TRP A 205 -19.36 8.43 2.81
C TRP A 205 -19.39 8.09 4.29
N ASN A 206 -19.68 9.04 5.19
CA ASN A 206 -19.65 8.87 6.65
C ASN A 206 -18.38 8.14 7.17
N VAL A 207 -17.25 8.45 6.56
CA VAL A 207 -15.96 7.84 6.87
C VAL A 207 -15.35 8.57 8.07
N GLY A 208 -14.85 7.81 9.05
CA GLY A 208 -14.18 8.33 10.23
C GLY A 208 -13.75 7.23 11.18
N PHE A 209 -13.05 7.61 12.25
CA PHE A 209 -12.55 6.66 13.24
C PHE A 209 -13.68 5.82 13.82
N LEU A 210 -13.62 4.50 13.61
CA LEU A 210 -14.56 3.47 14.04
C LEU A 210 -16.01 3.65 13.59
N ARG A 211 -16.33 4.61 12.72
CA ARG A 211 -17.73 4.87 12.30
C ARG A 211 -18.39 3.71 11.55
N TYR A 212 -17.59 2.87 10.90
CA TYR A 212 -18.09 1.73 10.13
C TYR A 212 -18.31 0.47 10.99
N TRP A 213 -17.84 0.46 12.25
CA TRP A 213 -17.94 -0.67 13.16
C TRP A 213 -19.35 -0.77 13.75
N THR A 214 -20.26 -1.36 12.97
CA THR A 214 -21.63 -1.66 13.38
C THR A 214 -21.94 -3.13 13.16
N VAL A 215 -22.87 -3.69 13.95
CA VAL A 215 -23.28 -5.10 13.82
C VAL A 215 -23.85 -5.39 12.43
N SER A 216 -24.59 -4.43 11.85
CA SER A 216 -25.14 -4.53 10.49
C SER A 216 -24.05 -4.71 9.42
N ASN A 217 -22.85 -4.16 9.64
CA ASN A 217 -21.72 -4.28 8.72
C ASN A 217 -20.89 -5.56 8.89
N MET A 218 -21.19 -6.41 9.88
CA MET A 218 -20.44 -7.65 10.14
C MET A 218 -20.26 -8.54 8.89
N PRO A 219 -21.26 -8.74 8.01
CA PRO A 219 -21.07 -9.50 6.78
C PRO A 219 -19.94 -8.95 5.89
N ASN A 220 -19.81 -7.62 5.79
CA ASN A 220 -18.74 -7.00 5.01
C ASN A 220 -17.35 -7.26 5.62
N PHE A 221 -17.25 -7.27 6.95
CA PHE A 221 -15.99 -7.61 7.63
C PHE A 221 -15.60 -9.08 7.42
N LEU A 222 -16.58 -9.99 7.43
CA LEU A 222 -16.34 -11.41 7.15
C LEU A 222 -15.83 -11.62 5.72
N LEU A 223 -16.38 -10.89 4.75
CA LEU A 223 -15.91 -10.91 3.36
C LEU A 223 -14.47 -10.38 3.22
N ALA A 224 -14.09 -9.37 4.01
CA ALA A 224 -12.75 -8.80 3.95
C ALA A 224 -11.70 -9.57 4.76
N LEU A 225 -12.14 -10.46 5.65
CA LEU A 225 -11.29 -11.18 6.60
C LEU A 225 -10.14 -11.97 5.95
N PRO A 226 -10.29 -12.65 4.80
CA PRO A 226 -9.18 -13.43 4.22
C PRO A 226 -7.99 -12.55 3.83
N ILE A 227 -8.24 -11.40 3.21
CA ILE A 227 -7.18 -10.50 2.75
C ILE A 227 -6.60 -9.71 3.93
N LEU A 228 -7.46 -9.11 4.76
CA LEU A 228 -7.01 -8.37 5.94
C LEU A 228 -6.26 -9.28 6.92
N GLY A 229 -6.82 -10.45 7.21
CA GLY A 229 -6.22 -11.45 8.08
C GLY A 229 -4.91 -12.01 7.54
N ASN A 230 -4.74 -12.11 6.22
CA ASN A 230 -3.45 -12.45 5.61
C ASN A 230 -2.39 -11.36 5.86
N VAL A 231 -2.73 -10.09 5.62
CA VAL A 231 -1.81 -8.97 5.85
C VAL A 231 -1.46 -8.83 7.33
N TYR A 232 -2.46 -8.88 8.22
CA TYR A 232 -2.23 -8.81 9.67
C TYR A 232 -1.35 -9.97 10.16
N ALA A 233 -1.62 -11.20 9.71
CA ALA A 233 -0.82 -12.36 10.09
C ALA A 233 0.64 -12.21 9.63
N PHE A 234 0.87 -11.80 8.38
CA PHE A 234 2.21 -11.62 7.85
C PHE A 234 2.97 -10.46 8.53
N CYS A 235 2.30 -9.32 8.73
CA CYS A 235 2.88 -8.19 9.45
C CYS A 235 3.22 -8.57 10.91
N GLY A 236 2.33 -9.30 11.60
CA GLY A 236 2.59 -9.80 12.95
C GLY A 236 3.75 -10.79 13.00
N PHE A 237 3.81 -11.73 12.05
CA PHE A 237 4.93 -12.67 11.89
C PHE A 237 6.27 -11.94 11.72
N TYR A 238 6.32 -10.94 10.83
CA TYR A 238 7.55 -10.21 10.55
C TYR A 238 7.96 -9.30 11.71
N LEU A 239 7.02 -8.54 12.28
CA LEU A 239 7.29 -7.60 13.38
C LEU A 239 7.69 -8.33 14.67
N SER A 240 7.09 -9.48 14.98
CA SER A 240 7.50 -10.29 16.15
C SER A 240 8.95 -10.78 16.07
N ARG A 241 9.52 -10.86 14.85
CA ARG A 241 10.90 -11.30 14.60
C ARG A 241 11.81 -10.17 14.12
N VAL A 242 11.37 -8.91 14.16
CA VAL A 242 12.14 -7.77 13.64
C VAL A 242 13.48 -7.59 14.38
N ALA A 243 13.55 -7.98 15.65
CA ALA A 243 14.79 -7.98 16.43
C ALA A 243 15.86 -8.94 15.88
N GLN A 244 15.46 -10.04 15.23
CA GLN A 244 16.36 -10.98 14.57
C GLN A 244 16.92 -10.38 13.26
N VAL A 245 16.13 -9.54 12.60
CA VAL A 245 16.46 -8.91 11.31
C VAL A 245 17.34 -7.65 11.51
N TYR A 246 17.07 -6.89 12.56
CA TYR A 246 17.80 -5.69 12.96
C TYR A 246 18.25 -5.78 14.42
N PRO A 247 19.30 -6.57 14.74
CA PRO A 247 19.78 -6.71 16.12
C PRO A 247 20.19 -5.38 16.75
N GLY A 248 20.72 -4.44 15.95
CA GLY A 248 21.07 -3.08 16.40
C GLY A 248 19.90 -2.20 16.85
N LEU A 249 18.64 -2.60 16.59
CA LEU A 249 17.46 -1.84 17.02
C LEU A 249 17.11 -2.09 18.50
N PHE A 250 17.51 -3.23 19.06
CA PHE A 250 17.15 -3.67 20.42
C PHE A 250 18.34 -3.92 21.33
N VAL A 251 19.57 -3.90 20.80
CA VAL A 251 20.78 -3.86 21.64
C VAL A 251 20.90 -2.45 22.23
N ARG A 252 20.20 -2.24 23.35
CA ARG A 252 20.54 -1.20 24.32
C ARG A 252 22.00 -1.47 24.71
N SER A 253 22.87 -0.50 24.49
CA SER A 253 24.26 -0.52 24.94
C SER A 253 24.32 -0.92 26.41
N SER A 254 24.49 -2.21 26.69
CA SER A 254 24.99 -2.66 27.98
C SER A 254 26.49 -2.48 27.88
N SER A 255 26.95 -1.25 28.14
CA SER A 255 28.32 -0.98 28.52
C SER A 255 28.57 -1.65 29.87
N ALA A 256 28.72 -2.98 29.86
CA ALA A 256 29.29 -3.70 30.98
C ALA A 256 30.80 -3.40 30.97
N PRO A 257 31.38 -2.86 32.05
CA PRO A 257 32.79 -2.55 32.09
C PRO A 257 33.58 -3.85 31.91
N ARG A 258 34.53 -3.81 30.96
CA ARG A 258 35.47 -4.89 30.67
C ARG A 258 36.36 -5.09 31.90
N ARG A 259 35.93 -5.92 32.85
CA ARG A 259 36.75 -6.37 33.97
C ARG A 259 37.94 -7.14 33.37
N ARG A 260 39.14 -6.56 33.45
CA ARG A 260 40.40 -7.25 33.19
C ARG A 260 40.55 -8.34 34.26
N GLU A 261 40.11 -9.55 33.93
CA GLU A 261 40.43 -10.74 34.71
C GLU A 261 41.75 -11.31 34.18
N THR A 262 42.82 -11.01 34.92
CA THR A 262 44.08 -11.74 34.91
C THR A 262 43.80 -13.17 35.39
N ALA A 263 43.63 -14.11 34.45
CA ALA A 263 43.41 -15.51 34.77
C ALA A 263 44.76 -16.23 34.96
N ARG A 264 45.12 -16.44 36.23
CA ARG A 264 46.05 -17.47 36.70
C ARG A 264 45.34 -18.84 36.57
N SER A 265 46.11 -19.84 36.18
CA SER A 265 45.73 -21.23 35.93
C SER A 265 45.06 -21.94 37.11
N THR A 266 43.93 -22.60 36.86
CA THR A 266 43.48 -23.81 37.61
C THR A 266 42.60 -24.68 36.69
N PRO A 267 42.70 -26.02 36.72
CA PRO A 267 41.91 -26.91 35.87
C PRO A 267 40.60 -27.30 36.57
N GLY A 268 39.45 -26.90 35.99
CA GLY A 268 38.10 -27.33 36.37
C GLY A 268 37.48 -28.31 35.36
N PRO A 269 36.36 -28.98 35.69
CA PRO A 269 35.90 -30.20 35.00
C PRO A 269 35.28 -29.94 33.63
N LYS A 270 35.38 -30.96 32.77
CA LYS A 270 35.01 -30.99 31.34
C LYS A 270 33.58 -30.44 31.06
N PRO A 271 33.40 -29.65 29.98
CA PRO A 271 32.08 -29.14 29.60
C PRO A 271 31.17 -30.26 29.08
N ARG A 272 29.91 -30.28 29.56
CA ARG A 272 28.82 -31.09 29.03
C ARG A 272 28.56 -30.71 27.57
N HIS A 273 28.50 -31.73 26.71
CA HIS A 273 28.00 -31.63 25.33
C HIS A 273 26.56 -31.09 25.32
N THR A 274 26.39 -29.78 25.10
CA THR A 274 25.13 -29.23 24.60
C THR A 274 25.07 -29.51 23.10
N ILE A 275 24.11 -30.32 22.70
CA ILE A 275 23.79 -30.59 21.30
C ILE A 275 23.50 -29.24 20.63
N PRO A 276 24.23 -28.84 19.58
CA PRO A 276 23.88 -27.64 18.83
C PRO A 276 22.54 -27.90 18.13
N THR A 277 21.48 -27.27 18.61
CA THR A 277 20.22 -27.17 17.87
C THR A 277 20.55 -26.54 16.52
N LYS A 278 20.36 -27.30 15.43
CA LYS A 278 20.58 -26.83 14.05
C LYS A 278 19.84 -25.50 13.87
N PRO A 279 20.50 -24.39 13.47
CA PRO A 279 19.78 -23.17 13.15
C PRO A 279 18.86 -23.47 11.97
N HIS A 280 17.55 -23.31 12.16
CA HIS A 280 16.61 -23.31 11.04
C HIS A 280 17.11 -22.32 9.99
N PRO A 281 17.11 -22.67 8.69
CA PRO A 281 17.45 -21.72 7.65
C PRO A 281 16.55 -20.48 7.83
N PRO A 282 17.10 -19.27 7.78
CA PRO A 282 16.31 -18.05 7.93
C PRO A 282 15.18 -18.07 6.91
N SER A 283 13.94 -17.88 7.37
CA SER A 283 12.77 -17.78 6.50
C SER A 283 13.06 -16.79 5.37
N LEU A 284 12.74 -17.21 4.14
CA LEU A 284 12.83 -16.38 2.93
C LEU A 284 12.09 -15.04 3.11
N PHE A 285 11.02 -15.06 3.90
CA PHE A 285 10.12 -13.95 4.14
C PHE A 285 10.54 -13.05 5.32
N LEU A 286 11.72 -13.27 5.90
CA LEU A 286 12.34 -12.43 6.93
C LEU A 286 13.49 -11.56 6.37
N ALA A 287 13.58 -11.38 5.05
CA ALA A 287 14.61 -10.54 4.45
C ALA A 287 14.48 -9.07 4.93
N PRO A 288 15.57 -8.40 5.39
CA PRO A 288 15.53 -7.03 5.91
C PRO A 288 14.91 -6.01 4.95
N SER A 289 15.05 -6.24 3.64
CA SER A 289 14.52 -5.38 2.58
C SER A 289 12.98 -5.38 2.51
N LEU A 290 12.30 -6.31 3.20
CA LEU A 290 10.84 -6.37 3.29
C LEU A 290 10.27 -5.40 4.34
N LEU A 291 11.05 -4.99 5.35
CA LEU A 291 10.59 -4.11 6.43
C LEU A 291 9.86 -2.83 5.95
N PRO A 292 10.35 -2.05 4.96
CA PRO A 292 9.59 -0.89 4.48
C PRO A 292 8.21 -1.24 3.92
N HIS A 293 8.08 -2.39 3.27
CA HIS A 293 6.78 -2.88 2.78
C HIS A 293 5.85 -3.27 3.92
N VAL A 294 6.39 -3.90 4.98
CA VAL A 294 5.66 -4.23 6.21
C VAL A 294 5.16 -2.97 6.91
N LEU A 295 6.03 -1.97 7.10
CA LEU A 295 5.65 -0.70 7.74
C LEU A 295 4.58 0.05 6.93
N HIS A 296 4.74 0.10 5.60
CA HIS A 296 3.74 0.69 4.72
C HIS A 296 2.40 -0.05 4.80
N ALA A 297 2.41 -1.39 4.79
CA ALA A 297 1.20 -2.19 4.92
C ALA A 297 0.52 -2.02 6.27
N VAL A 298 1.28 -1.96 7.37
CA VAL A 298 0.75 -1.67 8.71
C VAL A 298 0.07 -0.31 8.75
N ALA A 299 0.75 0.74 8.29
CA ALA A 299 0.17 2.08 8.25
C ALA A 299 -1.13 2.12 7.43
N LEU A 300 -1.13 1.48 6.25
CA LEU A 300 -2.29 1.47 5.36
C LEU A 300 -3.45 0.63 5.93
N VAL A 301 -3.19 -0.56 6.45
CA VAL A 301 -4.21 -1.44 7.02
C VAL A 301 -4.82 -0.85 8.29
N LEU A 302 -4.03 -0.20 9.15
CA LEU A 302 -4.56 0.52 10.31
C LEU A 302 -5.46 1.69 9.85
N LEU A 303 -5.00 2.49 8.88
CA LEU A 303 -5.81 3.58 8.33
C LEU A 303 -7.14 3.05 7.77
N LEU A 304 -7.10 1.97 6.99
CA LEU A 304 -8.30 1.39 6.37
C LEU A 304 -9.25 0.75 7.39
N THR A 305 -8.72 0.04 8.37
CA THR A 305 -9.54 -0.70 9.37
C THR A 305 -10.23 0.23 10.34
N PHE A 306 -9.56 1.32 10.74
CA PHE A 306 -10.09 2.26 11.71
C PHE A 306 -10.81 3.44 11.05
N ASN A 307 -10.41 3.87 9.86
CA ASN A 307 -10.91 5.11 9.25
C ASN A 307 -11.47 4.92 7.85
N ALA A 308 -11.84 3.72 7.41
CA ALA A 308 -12.46 3.50 6.11
C ALA A 308 -13.55 2.42 6.19
N HIS A 309 -14.38 2.35 5.15
CA HIS A 309 -15.26 1.20 4.95
C HIS A 309 -14.40 0.00 4.59
N VAL A 310 -14.72 -1.18 5.14
CA VAL A 310 -13.89 -2.38 4.95
C VAL A 310 -13.78 -2.81 3.47
N GLN A 311 -14.78 -2.48 2.65
CA GLN A 311 -14.77 -2.69 1.20
C GLN A 311 -13.67 -1.90 0.48
N ILE A 312 -13.27 -0.74 1.02
CA ILE A 312 -12.15 0.04 0.48
C ILE A 312 -10.85 -0.75 0.63
N ALA A 313 -10.69 -1.52 1.72
CA ALA A 313 -9.52 -2.36 1.92
C ALA A 313 -9.41 -3.46 0.86
N LEU A 314 -10.54 -4.05 0.44
CA LEU A 314 -10.58 -5.04 -0.65
C LEU A 314 -10.13 -4.48 -2.00
N ARG A 315 -10.24 -3.16 -2.22
CA ARG A 315 -9.75 -2.49 -3.44
C ARG A 315 -8.31 -2.02 -3.33
N VAL A 316 -7.87 -1.64 -2.12
CA VAL A 316 -6.55 -1.03 -1.89
C VAL A 316 -5.47 -2.06 -1.59
N LEU A 317 -5.76 -3.09 -0.80
CA LEU A 317 -4.74 -4.07 -0.40
C LEU A 317 -4.16 -4.87 -1.58
N PRO A 318 -4.94 -5.28 -2.60
CA PRO A 318 -4.39 -5.95 -3.77
C PRO A 318 -3.28 -5.19 -4.51
N SER A 319 -3.18 -3.87 -4.36
CA SER A 319 -2.08 -3.08 -4.95
C SER A 319 -0.79 -3.14 -4.14
N LEU A 320 -0.70 -3.91 -3.06
CA LEU A 320 0.49 -4.08 -2.24
C LEU A 320 1.20 -5.40 -2.57
N PRO A 321 2.53 -5.41 -2.83
CA PRO A 321 3.28 -6.66 -3.04
C PRO A 321 3.19 -7.59 -1.83
N LEU A 322 3.15 -7.01 -0.63
CA LEU A 322 3.13 -7.73 0.64
C LEU A 322 1.92 -8.66 0.80
N VAL A 323 0.77 -8.34 0.21
CA VAL A 323 -0.39 -9.26 0.25
C VAL A 323 -0.01 -10.61 -0.36
N TYR A 324 0.68 -10.58 -1.49
CA TYR A 324 1.07 -11.79 -2.21
C TYR A 324 2.27 -12.48 -1.58
N TRP A 325 3.20 -11.73 -0.98
CA TRP A 325 4.27 -12.32 -0.16
C TRP A 325 3.73 -13.01 1.08
N GLY A 326 2.74 -12.43 1.76
CA GLY A 326 2.07 -13.05 2.90
C GLY A 326 1.30 -14.31 2.50
N ALA A 327 0.64 -14.30 1.34
CA ALA A 327 -0.03 -15.48 0.82
C ALA A 327 0.97 -16.59 0.43
N ALA A 328 2.07 -16.24 -0.23
CA ALA A 328 3.14 -17.19 -0.55
C ALA A 328 3.81 -17.76 0.72
N TRP A 329 4.05 -16.92 1.74
CA TRP A 329 4.55 -17.33 3.04
C TRP A 329 3.65 -18.37 3.69
N LEU A 330 2.34 -18.12 3.69
CA LEU A 330 1.36 -19.03 4.26
C LEU A 330 1.37 -20.40 3.55
N LEU A 331 1.47 -20.42 2.22
CA LEU A 331 1.50 -21.66 1.44
C LEU A 331 2.81 -22.44 1.61
N VAL A 332 3.94 -21.76 1.73
CA VAL A 332 5.27 -22.38 1.81
C VAL A 332 5.60 -22.84 3.23
N GLU A 333 5.35 -22.01 4.25
CA GLU A 333 5.79 -22.27 5.63
C GLU A 333 4.68 -22.83 6.53
N HIS A 334 3.41 -22.62 6.17
CA HIS A 334 2.27 -23.07 6.97
C HIS A 334 1.23 -23.84 6.15
N PRO A 335 1.59 -24.99 5.54
CA PRO A 335 0.76 -25.68 4.55
C PRO A 335 -0.62 -26.12 5.06
N TRP A 336 -0.81 -26.35 6.36
CA TRP A 336 -2.13 -26.66 6.93
C TRP A 336 -3.08 -25.46 6.88
N TRP A 337 -2.59 -24.28 7.30
CA TRP A 337 -3.31 -23.02 7.20
C TRP A 337 -3.40 -22.52 5.76
N GLY A 338 -2.35 -22.77 4.97
CA GLY A 338 -2.26 -22.51 3.54
C GLY A 338 -3.36 -23.23 2.78
N LYS A 339 -3.53 -24.55 2.96
CA LYS A 339 -4.58 -25.34 2.28
C LYS A 339 -6.01 -24.98 2.71
N ALA A 340 -6.22 -24.68 4.00
CA ALA A 340 -7.53 -24.24 4.49
C ALA A 340 -7.93 -22.86 3.93
N ARG A 341 -6.95 -21.93 3.84
CA ARG A 341 -7.16 -20.61 3.26
C ARG A 341 -7.10 -20.61 1.74
N GLU A 342 -6.39 -21.52 1.08
CA GLU A 342 -6.40 -21.70 -0.38
C GLU A 342 -7.78 -22.11 -0.86
N ARG A 343 -8.44 -23.04 -0.15
CA ARG A 343 -9.84 -23.37 -0.41
C ARG A 343 -10.73 -22.13 -0.25
N TYR A 344 -10.58 -21.35 0.81
CA TYR A 344 -11.37 -20.12 1.01
C TYR A 344 -11.03 -18.98 0.02
N PHE A 345 -9.76 -18.80 -0.35
CA PHE A 345 -9.29 -17.83 -1.35
C PHE A 345 -9.80 -18.21 -2.73
N ALA A 346 -9.70 -19.49 -3.10
CA ALA A 346 -10.27 -20.03 -4.32
C ALA A 346 -11.79 -19.85 -4.32
N THR A 347 -12.50 -20.18 -3.23
CA THR A 347 -13.95 -19.95 -3.13
C THR A 347 -14.32 -18.47 -3.20
N MET A 348 -13.51 -17.55 -2.66
CA MET A 348 -13.69 -16.10 -2.85
C MET A 348 -13.45 -15.65 -4.30
N VAL A 349 -12.45 -16.23 -4.98
CA VAL A 349 -12.18 -15.99 -6.41
C VAL A 349 -13.34 -16.49 -7.27
N TYR A 350 -13.93 -17.65 -6.94
CA TYR A 350 -15.08 -18.22 -7.64
C TYR A 350 -16.42 -17.54 -7.35
N THR A 351 -16.55 -16.81 -6.23
CA THR A 351 -17.81 -16.09 -5.88
C THR A 351 -17.88 -14.66 -6.43
N TRP A 352 -16.83 -14.19 -7.12
CA TRP A 352 -16.75 -12.86 -7.73
C TRP A 352 -16.57 -12.89 -9.26
N VAL A 353 -16.62 -14.07 -9.89
CA VAL A 353 -16.98 -14.26 -11.31
C VAL A 353 -18.47 -14.55 -11.35
#